data_AF-A0A2E6EQR1-F1
#
_entry.id   AF-A0A2E6EQR1-F1
#
_cell.length_a   1.000
_cell.length_b   1.000
_cell.length_c   1.000
_cell.angle_alpha   90.00
_cell.angle_beta   90.00
_cell.angle_gamma   90.00
#
_symmetry.space_group_name_H-M   'P 1'
#
loop_
_entity.id
_entity.type
_entity.pdbx_description
1 polymer ?
#
loop_
_entity_poly.entity_id
_entity_poly.type
_entity_poly.pdbx_seq_one_letter_code
_entity_poly.pdbx_strand_id
1 'polypeptide(L)'
;MPIAENQHYGHDQVLLEYCGLPKQSVIHHPIQHGWQPGPGFGAKRMAEPGAKILWSRRNLESAQEQGYSDFLAIGAPFLYLPEPQVVAAAQAKSLLAIPFHGWEKEGLSGGMERYAEGLSALSREGFGPITVCLYWIEYEQAALRAVFEERGFEVTTMGHRDGNPRFLHKQRSLMMQHSFVTSNRVCTAAFYALSLGVPFFLWGAVQGLSESNDPSGELFDAWQRETFPQLCRERFDGSCQRELGLRELGADFLRAPEELKGILHLGPRHVISRTVLRARRYIHLRQRRRGAG
;
A
#
# COMPACT_ATOMS: atom_id res chain seq x y z
N MET A 1 8.57 9.21 23.60
CA MET A 1 9.59 8.83 22.60
C MET A 1 8.88 8.72 21.26
N PRO A 2 9.40 9.31 20.18
CA PRO A 2 8.86 9.13 18.84
C PRO A 2 8.97 7.66 18.42
N ILE A 3 7.95 7.15 17.75
CA ILE A 3 7.95 5.80 17.17
C ILE A 3 8.64 5.90 15.82
N ALA A 4 9.92 5.47 15.76
CA ALA A 4 10.77 5.66 14.58
C ALA A 4 10.15 5.09 13.29
N GLU A 5 9.47 3.95 13.38
CA GLU A 5 8.84 3.32 12.22
C GLU A 5 7.78 4.22 11.55
N ASN A 6 7.13 5.13 12.29
CA ASN A 6 6.15 6.07 11.71
C ASN A 6 6.74 6.96 10.60
N GLN A 7 8.07 7.13 10.56
CA GLN A 7 8.78 7.89 9.54
C GLN A 7 9.05 7.08 8.26
N HIS A 8 8.91 5.76 8.29
CA HIS A 8 9.10 4.92 7.12
C HIS A 8 8.19 5.39 5.98
N TYR A 9 8.79 5.55 4.79
CA TYR A 9 8.12 6.03 3.58
C TYR A 9 7.52 7.43 3.71
N GLY A 10 7.87 8.20 4.75
CA GLY A 10 7.33 9.53 5.01
C GLY A 10 5.87 9.54 5.48
N HIS A 11 5.36 8.44 6.05
CA HIS A 11 3.95 8.33 6.46
C HIS A 11 3.53 9.41 7.47
N ASP A 12 4.32 9.61 8.51
CA ASP A 12 4.09 10.66 9.50
C ASP A 12 3.99 12.04 8.84
N GLN A 13 4.93 12.39 7.96
CA GLN A 13 5.00 13.69 7.32
C GLN A 13 3.77 13.97 6.47
N VAL A 14 3.27 12.97 5.73
CA VAL A 14 2.03 13.11 4.94
C VAL A 14 0.84 13.41 5.85
N LEU A 15 0.69 12.69 6.96
CA LEU A 15 -0.42 12.89 7.88
C LEU A 15 -0.33 14.22 8.64
N LEU A 16 0.88 14.61 9.08
CA LEU A 16 1.12 15.89 9.75
C LEU A 16 0.84 17.07 8.81
N GLU A 17 1.30 17.00 7.56
CA GLU A 17 1.05 18.03 6.54
C GLU A 17 -0.45 18.16 6.27
N TYR A 18 -1.16 17.05 6.09
CA TYR A 18 -2.62 17.05 5.91
C TYR A 18 -3.36 17.69 7.10
N CYS A 19 -2.86 17.49 8.32
CA CYS A 19 -3.43 18.08 9.54
C CYS A 19 -3.00 19.54 9.80
N GLY A 20 -2.13 20.12 8.97
CA GLY A 20 -1.54 21.44 9.21
C GLY A 20 -0.67 21.50 10.48
N LEU A 21 -0.07 20.39 10.87
CA LEU A 21 0.77 20.27 12.06
C LEU A 21 2.25 20.52 11.75
N PRO A 22 3.04 21.02 12.72
CA PRO A 22 4.50 21.11 12.58
C PRO A 22 5.12 19.74 12.25
N LYS A 23 6.10 19.70 11.36
CA LYS A 23 6.80 18.47 10.93
C LYS A 23 7.48 17.70 12.05
N GLN A 24 7.79 18.39 13.15
CA GLN A 24 8.42 17.84 14.36
C GLN A 24 7.41 17.29 15.37
N SER A 25 6.10 17.36 15.07
CA SER A 25 5.06 16.83 15.95
C SER A 25 5.20 15.32 16.11
N VAL A 26 4.97 14.84 17.32
CA VAL A 26 5.13 13.41 17.64
C VAL A 26 3.78 12.72 17.50
N ILE A 27 3.73 11.70 16.64
CA ILE A 27 2.61 10.76 16.60
C ILE A 27 2.88 9.66 17.63
N HIS A 28 1.97 9.50 18.60
CA HIS A 28 2.15 8.60 19.74
C HIS A 28 1.68 7.16 19.49
N HIS A 29 1.10 6.89 18.33
CA HIS A 29 0.56 5.58 17.95
C HIS A 29 1.33 4.99 16.78
N PRO A 30 1.62 3.67 16.79
CA PRO A 30 2.17 2.99 15.62
C PRO A 30 1.21 3.08 14.43
N ILE A 31 1.74 3.32 13.24
CA ILE A 31 0.98 3.43 11.99
C ILE A 31 1.36 2.29 11.06
N GLN A 32 0.36 1.61 10.48
CA GLN A 32 0.62 0.57 9.48
C GLN A 32 1.45 1.13 8.30
N HIS A 33 2.47 0.39 7.86
CA HIS A 33 3.44 0.85 6.84
C HIS A 33 3.20 0.31 5.43
N GLY A 34 2.34 -0.67 5.28
CA GLY A 34 2.09 -1.34 4.01
C GLY A 34 0.80 -2.12 4.06
N TRP A 35 0.24 -2.39 2.89
CA TRP A 35 -0.82 -3.36 2.76
C TRP A 35 -0.24 -4.76 2.95
N GLN A 36 -0.96 -5.58 3.71
CA GLN A 36 -0.69 -7.01 3.88
C GLN A 36 -2.02 -7.74 4.08
N PRO A 37 -2.09 -9.05 3.77
CA PRO A 37 -3.32 -9.83 3.94
C PRO A 37 -3.82 -9.89 5.40
N GLY A 38 -2.89 -9.77 6.36
CA GLY A 38 -3.16 -9.88 7.78
C GLY A 38 -3.60 -8.56 8.44
N PRO A 39 -3.39 -8.45 9.77
CA PRO A 39 -4.01 -7.40 10.58
C PRO A 39 -3.29 -6.04 10.50
N GLY A 40 -2.32 -5.88 9.60
CA GLY A 40 -1.65 -4.60 9.33
C GLY A 40 -0.29 -4.43 10.01
N PHE A 41 0.02 -5.16 11.07
CA PHE A 41 1.37 -5.24 11.65
C PHE A 41 1.84 -6.69 11.85
N GLY A 42 3.15 -6.87 12.07
CA GLY A 42 3.70 -8.16 12.49
C GLY A 42 3.24 -8.55 13.91
N ALA A 43 3.20 -9.86 14.18
CA ALA A 43 2.64 -10.43 15.41
C ALA A 43 3.17 -9.79 16.70
N LYS A 44 4.48 -9.49 16.77
CA LYS A 44 5.09 -8.81 17.92
C LYS A 44 4.42 -7.45 18.18
N ARG A 45 4.32 -6.60 17.16
CA ARG A 45 3.70 -5.28 17.29
C ARG A 45 2.22 -5.42 17.63
N MET A 46 1.51 -6.35 16.99
CA MET A 46 0.09 -6.60 17.28
C MET A 46 -0.17 -6.93 18.76
N ALA A 47 0.72 -7.70 19.40
CA ALA A 47 0.61 -8.11 20.79
C ALA A 47 0.99 -7.02 21.82
N GLU A 48 1.65 -5.94 21.41
CA GLU A 48 1.99 -4.86 22.33
C GLU A 48 0.74 -4.09 22.77
N PRO A 49 0.65 -3.63 24.04
CA PRO A 49 -0.50 -2.87 24.51
C PRO A 49 -0.60 -1.49 23.85
N GLY A 50 -1.81 -0.94 23.82
CA GLY A 50 -2.09 0.42 23.36
C GLY A 50 -2.52 0.50 21.90
N ALA A 51 -3.15 1.63 21.58
CA ALA A 51 -3.84 1.82 20.31
C ALA A 51 -2.89 1.89 19.12
N LYS A 52 -3.30 1.26 18.02
CA LYS A 52 -2.59 1.23 16.74
C LYS A 52 -3.47 1.71 15.60
N ILE A 53 -2.82 2.34 14.62
CA ILE A 53 -3.48 2.94 13.47
C ILE A 53 -3.34 2.01 12.26
N LEU A 54 -4.48 1.52 11.76
CA LEU A 54 -4.61 0.65 10.60
C LEU A 54 -5.15 1.41 9.38
N TRP A 55 -5.10 0.77 8.22
CA TRP A 55 -5.61 1.38 6.98
C TRP A 55 -7.07 1.06 6.75
N SER A 56 -7.43 -0.22 6.67
CA SER A 56 -8.68 -0.64 6.03
C SER A 56 -9.56 -1.54 6.92
N ARG A 57 -10.77 -1.80 6.42
CA ARG A 57 -11.70 -2.76 6.99
C ARG A 57 -11.09 -4.16 7.10
N ARG A 58 -10.38 -4.61 6.06
CA ARG A 58 -9.68 -5.91 6.05
C ARG A 58 -8.75 -6.03 7.25
N ASN A 59 -7.96 -4.99 7.52
CA ASN A 59 -7.01 -5.01 8.63
C ASN A 59 -7.74 -5.04 9.98
N LEU A 60 -8.84 -4.29 10.13
CA LEU A 60 -9.66 -4.31 11.34
C LEU A 60 -10.31 -5.68 11.59
N GLU A 61 -10.94 -6.27 10.57
CA GLU A 61 -11.59 -7.57 10.67
C GLU A 61 -10.56 -8.67 11.00
N SER A 62 -9.44 -8.69 10.29
CA SER A 62 -8.34 -9.63 10.56
C SER A 62 -7.76 -9.47 11.97
N ALA A 63 -7.65 -8.25 12.49
CA ALA A 63 -7.20 -7.99 13.85
C ALA A 63 -8.21 -8.51 14.89
N GLN A 64 -9.51 -8.29 14.66
CA GLN A 64 -10.60 -8.74 15.54
C GLN A 64 -10.70 -10.27 15.58
N GLU A 65 -10.61 -10.94 14.43
CA GLU A 65 -10.61 -12.40 14.32
C GLU A 65 -9.47 -13.04 15.11
N GLN A 66 -8.33 -12.36 15.20
CA GLN A 66 -7.17 -12.80 15.98
C GLN A 66 -7.23 -12.37 17.46
N GLY A 67 -8.36 -11.81 17.91
CA GLY A 67 -8.60 -11.44 19.30
C GLY A 67 -7.89 -10.16 19.74
N TYR A 68 -7.32 -9.39 18.80
CA TYR A 68 -6.69 -8.13 19.14
C TYR A 68 -7.75 -7.03 19.35
N SER A 69 -7.51 -6.16 20.34
CA SER A 69 -8.33 -4.98 20.66
C SER A 69 -7.50 -3.70 20.58
N ASP A 70 -8.16 -2.53 20.58
CA ASP A 70 -7.54 -1.20 20.47
C ASP A 70 -6.93 -0.85 19.09
N PHE A 71 -7.71 -1.02 18.02
CA PHE A 71 -7.34 -0.58 16.67
C PHE A 71 -8.27 0.48 16.15
N LEU A 72 -7.71 1.40 15.37
CA LEU A 72 -8.46 2.41 14.64
C LEU A 72 -7.98 2.45 13.20
N ALA A 73 -8.90 2.36 12.25
CA ALA A 73 -8.59 2.62 10.85
C ALA A 73 -8.76 4.10 10.50
N ILE A 74 -7.81 4.62 9.72
CA ILE A 74 -7.84 5.98 9.16
C ILE A 74 -7.66 5.99 7.63
N GLY A 75 -7.50 4.85 6.98
CA GLY A 75 -7.03 4.80 5.59
C GLY A 75 -5.50 4.87 5.46
N ALA A 76 -4.97 4.52 4.31
CA ALA A 76 -3.54 4.59 4.03
C ALA A 76 -3.07 6.05 3.95
N PRO A 77 -1.88 6.41 4.50
CA PRO A 77 -1.29 7.74 4.36
C PRO A 77 -1.24 8.25 2.91
N PHE A 78 -1.08 7.35 1.94
CA PHE A 78 -1.10 7.69 0.52
C PHE A 78 -2.37 8.43 0.06
N LEU A 79 -3.53 8.12 0.63
CA LEU A 79 -4.80 8.78 0.29
C LEU A 79 -4.91 10.21 0.84
N TYR A 80 -4.01 10.61 1.75
CA TYR A 80 -3.95 11.95 2.32
C TYR A 80 -2.98 12.88 1.59
N LEU A 81 -2.28 12.37 0.57
CA LEU A 81 -1.41 13.21 -0.25
C LEU A 81 -2.23 14.32 -0.92
N PRO A 82 -1.73 15.56 -0.97
CA PRO A 82 -2.40 16.64 -1.70
C PRO A 82 -2.55 16.29 -3.17
N GLU A 83 -3.54 16.82 -3.88
CA GLU A 83 -3.73 16.55 -5.31
C GLU A 83 -2.41 16.64 -6.10
N PRO A 84 -2.13 15.68 -6.99
CA PRO A 84 -0.91 15.69 -7.76
C PRO A 84 -0.85 16.95 -8.63
N GLN A 85 0.36 17.51 -8.77
CA GLN A 85 0.60 18.48 -9.83
C GLN A 85 0.41 17.81 -11.19
N VAL A 86 0.15 18.60 -12.24
CA VAL A 86 -0.04 18.11 -13.61
C VAL A 86 1.10 17.14 -13.96
N VAL A 87 0.73 15.87 -14.17
CA VAL A 87 1.66 14.83 -14.62
C VAL A 87 1.61 14.79 -16.13
N ALA A 88 2.77 14.64 -16.77
CA ALA A 88 2.82 14.40 -18.20
C ALA A 88 1.97 13.19 -18.58
N ALA A 89 1.29 13.24 -19.72
CA ALA A 89 0.51 12.11 -20.20
C ALA A 89 1.42 10.89 -20.36
N ALA A 90 1.00 9.76 -19.81
CA ALA A 90 1.72 8.50 -19.96
C ALA A 90 1.83 8.13 -21.44
N GLN A 91 2.99 7.62 -21.85
CA GLN A 91 3.12 7.00 -23.16
C GLN A 91 2.21 5.78 -23.27
N ALA A 92 1.57 5.61 -24.42
CA ALA A 92 0.70 4.46 -24.66
C ALA A 92 1.46 3.15 -24.42
N LYS A 93 0.87 2.25 -23.61
CA LYS A 93 1.44 0.97 -23.20
C LYS A 93 2.75 1.04 -22.40
N SER A 94 3.15 2.21 -21.87
CA SER A 94 4.23 2.26 -20.89
C SER A 94 3.87 1.49 -19.62
N LEU A 95 4.84 0.77 -19.08
CA LEU A 95 4.64 -0.19 -18.00
C LEU A 95 5.62 0.06 -16.86
N LEU A 96 5.09 0.28 -15.66
CA LEU A 96 5.86 0.28 -14.43
C LEU A 96 5.81 -1.10 -13.77
N ALA A 97 6.93 -1.80 -13.70
CA ALA A 97 7.05 -3.05 -12.97
C ALA A 97 7.60 -2.79 -11.56
N ILE A 98 6.87 -3.25 -10.53
CA ILE A 98 7.28 -3.15 -9.13
C ILE A 98 7.35 -4.57 -8.56
N PRO A 99 8.47 -5.30 -8.69
CA PRO A 99 8.57 -6.66 -8.21
C PRO A 99 8.38 -6.75 -6.69
N PHE A 100 7.98 -7.93 -6.22
CA PHE A 100 8.09 -8.31 -4.83
C PHE A 100 9.54 -8.17 -4.35
N HIS A 101 9.72 -7.76 -3.10
CA HIS A 101 11.03 -7.41 -2.55
C HIS A 101 11.18 -7.96 -1.13
N GLY A 102 12.44 -8.11 -0.71
CA GLY A 102 12.78 -8.42 0.68
C GLY A 102 12.65 -7.19 1.59
N TRP A 103 13.11 -7.34 2.81
CA TRP A 103 13.19 -6.26 3.79
C TRP A 103 14.41 -6.48 4.69
N GLU A 104 14.64 -5.59 5.65
CA GLU A 104 15.91 -5.50 6.39
C GLU A 104 16.21 -6.75 7.23
N LYS A 105 15.23 -7.63 7.44
CA LYS A 105 15.40 -8.89 8.17
C LYS A 105 15.38 -10.11 7.29
N GLU A 106 14.92 -10.00 6.05
CA GLU A 106 14.66 -11.17 5.20
C GLU A 106 14.79 -10.83 3.73
N GLY A 107 15.61 -11.60 3.01
CA GLY A 107 15.83 -11.43 1.59
C GLY A 107 14.88 -12.24 0.74
N LEU A 108 14.94 -11.99 -0.57
CA LEU A 108 14.29 -12.82 -1.56
C LEU A 108 14.90 -14.22 -1.60
N SER A 109 14.05 -15.21 -1.86
CA SER A 109 14.51 -16.55 -2.22
C SER A 109 14.96 -16.54 -3.70
N GLY A 110 16.27 -16.66 -3.95
CA GLY A 110 16.85 -16.67 -5.29
C GLY A 110 16.96 -15.30 -5.98
N GLY A 111 17.30 -15.31 -7.27
CA GLY A 111 17.45 -14.10 -8.11
C GLY A 111 16.17 -13.65 -8.82
N MET A 112 16.26 -12.62 -9.66
CA MET A 112 15.10 -12.04 -10.38
C MET A 112 15.05 -12.38 -11.88
N GLU A 113 15.88 -13.31 -12.35
CA GLU A 113 16.04 -13.64 -13.78
C GLU A 113 14.74 -14.14 -14.41
N ARG A 114 13.99 -14.98 -13.69
CA ARG A 114 12.69 -15.49 -14.16
C ARG A 114 11.64 -14.40 -14.25
N TYR A 115 11.65 -13.44 -13.33
CA TYR A 115 10.74 -12.30 -13.39
C TYR A 115 11.10 -11.38 -14.56
N ALA A 116 12.40 -11.10 -14.75
CA ALA A 116 12.90 -10.31 -15.87
C ALA A 116 12.58 -10.93 -17.23
N GLU A 117 12.67 -12.26 -17.39
CA GLU A 117 12.21 -12.94 -18.61
C GLU A 117 10.69 -12.78 -18.83
N GLY A 118 9.91 -12.80 -17.75
CA GLY A 118 8.49 -12.46 -17.81
C GLY A 118 8.26 -11.06 -18.38
N LEU A 119 9.03 -10.06 -17.94
CA LEU A 119 8.93 -8.70 -18.48
C LEU A 119 9.35 -8.63 -19.96
N SER A 120 10.36 -9.40 -20.37
CA SER A 120 10.75 -9.53 -21.78
C SER A 120 9.59 -10.06 -22.64
N ALA A 121 8.80 -10.99 -22.11
CA ALA A 121 7.61 -11.48 -22.79
C ALA A 121 6.56 -10.38 -23.01
N LEU A 122 6.29 -9.54 -22.00
CA LEU A 122 5.40 -8.37 -22.16
C LEU A 122 5.94 -7.36 -23.18
N SER A 123 7.26 -7.14 -23.19
CA SER A 123 7.88 -6.28 -24.20
C SER A 123 7.64 -6.82 -25.62
N ARG A 124 7.74 -8.13 -25.83
CA ARG A 124 7.40 -8.79 -27.11
C ARG A 124 5.91 -8.69 -27.47
N GLU A 125 5.02 -8.61 -26.49
CA GLU A 125 3.58 -8.30 -26.68
C GLU A 125 3.30 -6.82 -26.99
N GLY A 126 4.34 -5.97 -26.99
CA GLY A 126 4.26 -4.56 -27.31
C GLY A 126 3.97 -3.64 -26.12
N PHE A 127 4.18 -4.09 -24.89
CA PHE A 127 4.33 -3.17 -23.74
C PHE A 127 5.69 -2.47 -23.83
N GLY A 128 5.73 -1.18 -23.52
CA GLY A 128 6.95 -0.41 -23.61
C GLY A 128 6.73 1.11 -23.69
N PRO A 129 7.65 1.93 -23.15
CA PRO A 129 8.85 1.55 -22.39
C PRO A 129 8.48 0.86 -21.06
N ILE A 130 9.37 -0.05 -20.61
CA ILE A 130 9.24 -0.75 -19.32
C ILE A 130 10.25 -0.17 -18.34
N THR A 131 9.74 0.33 -17.22
CA THR A 131 10.55 0.83 -16.10
C THR A 131 10.36 -0.11 -14.90
N VAL A 132 11.45 -0.60 -14.32
CA VAL A 132 11.47 -1.49 -13.17
C VAL A 132 11.84 -0.68 -11.93
N CYS A 133 10.92 -0.54 -10.99
CA CYS A 133 11.17 0.14 -9.73
C CYS A 133 11.49 -0.87 -8.62
N LEU A 134 12.76 -0.95 -8.24
CA LEU A 134 13.24 -1.82 -7.17
C LEU A 134 13.15 -1.14 -5.80
N TYR A 135 12.90 -1.94 -4.77
CA TYR A 135 13.09 -1.50 -3.39
C TYR A 135 14.58 -1.20 -3.14
N TRP A 136 14.90 -0.30 -2.22
CA TRP A 136 16.25 0.25 -2.10
C TRP A 136 17.32 -0.81 -1.82
N ILE A 137 16.99 -1.87 -1.08
CA ILE A 137 17.90 -2.99 -0.79
C ILE A 137 18.30 -3.70 -2.08
N GLU A 138 17.33 -4.10 -2.90
CA GLU A 138 17.58 -4.72 -4.20
C GLU A 138 18.18 -3.74 -5.20
N TYR A 139 17.77 -2.46 -5.14
CA TYR A 139 18.33 -1.42 -5.98
C TYR A 139 19.80 -1.19 -5.69
N GLU A 140 20.31 -1.32 -4.46
CA GLU A 140 21.74 -1.13 -4.16
C GLU A 140 22.62 -2.27 -4.71
N GLN A 141 22.03 -3.43 -5.02
CA GLN A 141 22.72 -4.60 -5.52
C GLN A 141 22.91 -4.51 -7.04
N ALA A 142 24.12 -4.11 -7.47
CA ALA A 142 24.43 -3.93 -8.90
C ALA A 142 24.16 -5.18 -9.75
N ALA A 143 24.46 -6.37 -9.23
CA ALA A 143 24.18 -7.64 -9.92
C ALA A 143 22.68 -7.86 -10.17
N LEU A 144 21.82 -7.45 -9.22
CA LEU A 144 20.38 -7.59 -9.36
C LEU A 144 19.82 -6.54 -10.34
N ARG A 145 20.33 -5.30 -10.32
CA ARG A 145 19.95 -4.29 -11.33
C ARG A 145 20.32 -4.74 -12.74
N ALA A 146 21.53 -5.31 -12.92
CA ALA A 146 22.02 -5.77 -14.22
C ALA A 146 21.07 -6.76 -14.90
N VAL A 147 20.39 -7.61 -14.13
CA VAL A 147 19.37 -8.55 -14.64
C VAL A 147 18.31 -7.84 -15.50
N PHE A 148 17.92 -6.61 -15.16
CA PHE A 148 16.94 -5.84 -15.91
C PHE A 148 17.59 -4.89 -16.92
N GLU A 149 18.69 -4.22 -16.54
CA GLU A 149 19.39 -3.25 -17.40
C GLU A 149 19.92 -3.90 -18.68
N GLU A 150 20.48 -5.11 -18.61
CA GLU A 150 20.99 -5.87 -19.75
C GLU A 150 19.89 -6.28 -20.74
N ARG A 151 18.62 -6.28 -20.30
CA ARG A 151 17.44 -6.54 -21.15
C ARG A 151 16.85 -5.26 -21.75
N GLY A 152 17.49 -4.11 -21.52
CA GLY A 152 17.05 -2.81 -22.03
C GLY A 152 15.92 -2.16 -21.24
N PHE A 153 15.63 -2.65 -20.02
CA PHE A 153 14.66 -1.99 -19.14
C PHE A 153 15.32 -0.84 -18.39
N GLU A 154 14.57 0.24 -18.18
CA GLU A 154 14.98 1.29 -17.26
C GLU A 154 14.84 0.76 -15.82
N VAL A 155 15.84 0.98 -14.96
CA VAL A 155 15.79 0.57 -13.55
C VAL A 155 15.85 1.79 -12.65
N THR A 156 14.91 1.89 -11.71
CA THR A 156 14.77 3.02 -10.81
C THR A 156 14.43 2.59 -9.38
N THR A 157 14.37 3.54 -8.46
CA THR A 157 13.96 3.34 -7.07
C THR A 157 13.25 4.56 -6.50
N MET A 158 12.39 4.34 -5.51
CA MET A 158 11.81 5.41 -4.69
C MET A 158 12.81 6.01 -3.69
N GLY A 159 13.98 5.37 -3.54
CA GLY A 159 15.00 5.65 -2.54
C GLY A 159 14.75 4.92 -1.22
N HIS A 160 15.59 5.18 -0.22
CA HIS A 160 15.43 4.60 1.11
C HIS A 160 14.05 4.90 1.71
N ARG A 161 13.53 3.97 2.50
CA ARG A 161 12.31 4.20 3.28
C ARG A 161 12.54 5.16 4.45
N ASP A 162 13.76 5.19 4.99
CA ASP A 162 14.13 5.98 6.17
C ASP A 162 14.52 7.39 5.76
N GLY A 163 14.07 8.40 6.52
CA GLY A 163 14.42 9.80 6.27
C GLY A 163 13.96 10.34 4.91
N ASN A 164 13.01 9.69 4.24
CA ASN A 164 12.53 10.06 2.91
C ASN A 164 11.07 10.54 2.93
N PRO A 165 10.82 11.81 3.32
CA PRO A 165 9.48 12.37 3.42
C PRO A 165 8.76 12.48 2.06
N ARG A 166 9.48 12.30 0.95
CA ARG A 166 8.94 12.37 -0.41
C ARG A 166 8.72 11.01 -1.04
N PHE A 167 8.91 9.90 -0.32
CA PHE A 167 8.77 8.55 -0.86
C PHE A 167 7.40 8.33 -1.52
N LEU A 168 6.30 8.56 -0.80
CA LEU A 168 4.95 8.38 -1.35
C LEU A 168 4.64 9.34 -2.51
N HIS A 169 5.19 10.56 -2.49
CA HIS A 169 5.06 11.50 -3.60
C HIS A 169 5.76 11.00 -4.86
N LYS A 170 6.99 10.50 -4.74
CA LYS A 170 7.74 9.90 -5.85
C LYS A 170 6.99 8.68 -6.40
N GLN A 171 6.45 7.85 -5.51
CA GLN A 171 5.69 6.66 -5.90
C GLN A 171 4.43 7.01 -6.68
N ARG A 172 3.66 7.99 -6.21
CA ARG A 172 2.51 8.50 -6.96
C ARG A 172 2.91 9.06 -8.32
N SER A 173 3.93 9.93 -8.37
CA SER A 173 4.38 10.53 -9.63
C SER A 173 4.82 9.47 -10.63
N LEU A 174 5.59 8.48 -10.20
CA LEU A 174 6.05 7.41 -11.08
C LEU A 174 4.88 6.58 -11.61
N MET A 175 3.93 6.19 -10.76
CA MET A 175 2.74 5.45 -11.22
C MET A 175 1.93 6.25 -12.25
N MET A 176 1.73 7.54 -12.03
CA MET A 176 0.95 8.41 -12.93
C MET A 176 1.65 8.69 -14.27
N GLN A 177 2.95 8.44 -14.39
CA GLN A 177 3.70 8.54 -15.65
C GLN A 177 3.55 7.29 -16.54
N HIS A 178 2.90 6.24 -16.04
CA HIS A 178 2.75 4.97 -16.75
C HIS A 178 1.30 4.65 -17.08
N SER A 179 1.10 3.98 -18.22
CA SER A 179 -0.24 3.51 -18.63
C SER A 179 -0.69 2.30 -17.81
N PHE A 180 0.26 1.49 -17.33
CA PHE A 180 0.01 0.27 -16.57
C PHE A 180 1.04 0.10 -15.45
N VAL A 181 0.62 -0.58 -14.38
CA VAL A 181 1.51 -1.06 -13.32
C VAL A 181 1.41 -2.58 -13.22
N THR A 182 2.52 -3.27 -12.97
CA THR A 182 2.53 -4.72 -12.75
C THR A 182 3.41 -5.13 -11.58
N SER A 183 3.10 -6.27 -10.97
CA SER A 183 3.95 -6.95 -10.00
C SER A 183 3.74 -8.46 -10.11
N ASN A 184 4.70 -9.26 -9.63
CA ASN A 184 4.52 -10.69 -9.45
C ASN A 184 3.75 -11.05 -8.18
N ARG A 185 3.49 -10.08 -7.28
CA ARG A 185 2.62 -10.28 -6.12
C ARG A 185 1.69 -9.10 -5.89
N VAL A 186 0.51 -9.39 -5.35
CA VAL A 186 -0.34 -8.32 -4.81
C VAL A 186 0.36 -7.68 -3.62
N CYS A 187 0.50 -6.35 -3.66
CA CYS A 187 1.24 -5.58 -2.68
C CYS A 187 0.65 -4.17 -2.54
N THR A 188 1.19 -3.36 -1.64
CA THR A 188 0.80 -1.95 -1.45
C THR A 188 0.71 -1.17 -2.76
N ALA A 189 1.69 -1.38 -3.66
CA ALA A 189 1.78 -0.66 -4.92
C ALA A 189 0.60 -0.95 -5.86
N ALA A 190 0.03 -2.15 -5.80
CA ALA A 190 -1.16 -2.51 -6.58
C ALA A 190 -2.33 -1.58 -6.22
N PHE A 191 -2.61 -1.44 -4.93
CA PHE A 191 -3.75 -0.66 -4.48
C PHE A 191 -3.52 0.85 -4.62
N TYR A 192 -2.28 1.31 -4.48
CA TYR A 192 -1.91 2.69 -4.83
C TYR A 192 -2.20 2.98 -6.31
N ALA A 193 -1.72 2.16 -7.24
CA ALA A 193 -1.96 2.32 -8.68
C ALA A 193 -3.46 2.36 -9.01
N LEU A 194 -4.22 1.38 -8.50
CA LEU A 194 -5.66 1.32 -8.71
C LEU A 194 -6.39 2.56 -8.17
N SER A 195 -6.00 3.06 -6.99
CA SER A 195 -6.62 4.26 -6.40
C SER A 195 -6.43 5.52 -7.25
N LEU A 196 -5.30 5.60 -7.97
CA LEU A 196 -4.96 6.68 -8.90
C LEU A 196 -5.68 6.55 -10.25
N GLY A 197 -6.41 5.46 -10.49
CA GLY A 197 -7.00 5.18 -11.79
C GLY A 197 -6.01 4.56 -12.80
N VAL A 198 -4.84 4.11 -12.35
CA VAL A 198 -3.86 3.43 -13.19
C VAL A 198 -4.15 1.92 -13.16
N PRO A 199 -4.44 1.28 -14.31
CA PRO A 199 -4.68 -0.16 -14.34
C PRO A 199 -3.47 -0.97 -13.82
N PHE A 200 -3.77 -2.00 -13.03
CA PHE A 200 -2.78 -2.90 -12.44
C PHE A 200 -3.09 -4.35 -12.80
N PHE A 201 -2.05 -5.15 -13.07
CA PHE A 201 -2.19 -6.60 -13.23
C PHE A 201 -1.02 -7.38 -12.60
N LEU A 202 -1.28 -8.65 -12.28
CA LEU A 202 -0.29 -9.60 -11.77
C LEU A 202 0.37 -10.31 -12.94
N TRP A 203 1.71 -10.37 -12.94
CA TRP A 203 2.48 -11.02 -14.00
C TRP A 203 3.84 -11.53 -13.54
N GLY A 204 4.34 -12.57 -14.22
CA GLY A 204 5.68 -13.09 -14.06
C GLY A 204 5.80 -14.15 -12.97
N ALA A 205 7.01 -14.68 -12.81
CA ALA A 205 7.30 -15.69 -11.79
C ALA A 205 7.15 -15.10 -10.38
N VAL A 206 6.42 -15.78 -9.51
CA VAL A 206 6.27 -15.43 -8.10
C VAL A 206 7.57 -15.74 -7.35
N GLN A 207 7.81 -14.96 -6.30
CA GLN A 207 8.98 -15.08 -5.44
C GLN A 207 8.56 -15.06 -3.98
N GLY A 208 9.16 -15.96 -3.19
CA GLY A 208 9.02 -16.03 -1.75
C GLY A 208 10.18 -15.35 -1.02
N LEU A 209 10.14 -15.42 0.32
CA LEU A 209 11.21 -14.96 1.19
C LEU A 209 11.95 -16.15 1.78
N SER A 210 13.27 -16.06 1.92
CA SER A 210 14.13 -17.22 2.20
C SER A 210 13.86 -17.90 3.54
N GLU A 211 13.43 -17.15 4.55
CA GLU A 211 13.20 -17.63 5.93
C GLU A 211 11.71 -17.80 6.24
N SER A 212 10.83 -17.66 5.24
CA SER A 212 9.39 -17.75 5.40
C SER A 212 8.90 -19.20 5.29
N ASN A 213 7.69 -19.46 5.78
CA ASN A 213 7.01 -20.74 5.59
C ASN A 213 6.54 -20.97 4.12
N ASP A 214 6.79 -20.02 3.22
CA ASP A 214 6.47 -20.08 1.79
C ASP A 214 7.64 -19.53 0.95
N PRO A 215 8.81 -20.21 0.96
CA PRO A 215 10.01 -19.71 0.31
C PRO A 215 9.93 -19.71 -1.22
N SER A 216 9.03 -20.50 -1.82
CA SER A 216 8.71 -20.43 -3.24
C SER A 216 7.74 -19.30 -3.58
N GLY A 217 6.89 -18.91 -2.62
CA GLY A 217 5.79 -17.97 -2.84
C GLY A 217 4.55 -18.60 -3.49
N GLU A 218 4.53 -19.92 -3.66
CA GLU A 218 3.44 -20.64 -4.34
C GLU A 218 2.14 -20.63 -3.54
N LEU A 219 2.22 -20.71 -2.20
CA LEU A 219 1.03 -20.63 -1.36
C LEU A 219 0.40 -19.23 -1.46
N PHE A 220 1.24 -18.18 -1.47
CA PHE A 220 0.77 -16.83 -1.70
C PHE A 220 0.22 -16.63 -3.11
N ASP A 221 0.83 -17.23 -4.14
CA ASP A 221 0.32 -17.13 -5.52
C ASP A 221 -1.09 -17.75 -5.65
N ALA A 222 -1.30 -18.93 -5.06
CA ALA A 222 -2.62 -19.57 -5.04
C ALA A 222 -3.65 -18.64 -4.36
N TRP A 223 -3.31 -18.12 -3.18
CA TRP A 223 -4.18 -17.23 -2.43
C TRP A 223 -4.49 -15.91 -3.17
N GLN A 224 -3.50 -15.26 -3.79
CA GLN A 224 -3.74 -13.98 -4.48
C GLN A 224 -4.59 -14.16 -5.74
N ARG A 225 -4.43 -15.28 -6.45
CA ARG A 225 -5.23 -15.60 -7.65
C ARG A 225 -6.68 -15.90 -7.31
N GLU A 226 -6.91 -16.55 -6.17
CA GLU A 226 -8.26 -16.78 -5.64
C GLU A 226 -8.90 -15.48 -5.10
N THR A 227 -8.13 -14.66 -4.38
CA THR A 227 -8.64 -13.47 -3.71
C THR A 227 -8.85 -12.29 -4.67
N PHE A 228 -7.97 -12.16 -5.67
CA PHE A 228 -7.98 -11.05 -6.63
C PHE A 228 -7.93 -11.55 -8.09
N PRO A 229 -8.86 -12.43 -8.51
CA PRO A 229 -8.83 -13.02 -9.85
C PRO A 229 -8.91 -11.96 -10.97
N GLN A 230 -9.55 -10.83 -10.72
CA GLN A 230 -9.65 -9.69 -11.64
C GLN A 230 -8.31 -8.96 -11.87
N LEU A 231 -7.31 -9.18 -11.00
CA LEU A 231 -5.96 -8.64 -11.18
C LEU A 231 -5.04 -9.61 -11.93
N CYS A 232 -5.41 -10.88 -12.08
CA CYS A 232 -4.62 -11.85 -12.84
C CYS A 232 -4.60 -11.49 -14.32
N ARG A 233 -3.42 -11.52 -14.96
CA ARG A 233 -3.24 -11.12 -16.37
C ARG A 233 -4.21 -11.82 -17.33
N GLU A 234 -4.55 -13.08 -17.06
CA GLU A 234 -5.44 -13.93 -17.85
C GLU A 234 -6.89 -13.41 -17.87
N ARG A 235 -7.28 -12.63 -16.85
CA ARG A 235 -8.61 -12.02 -16.71
C ARG A 235 -8.57 -10.50 -16.80
N PHE A 236 -7.39 -9.91 -16.99
CA PHE A 236 -7.19 -8.48 -17.06
C PHE A 236 -7.61 -7.95 -18.43
N ASP A 237 -8.61 -7.07 -18.44
CA ASP A 237 -9.23 -6.49 -19.64
C ASP A 237 -8.74 -5.06 -19.94
N GLY A 238 -7.75 -4.57 -19.19
CA GLY A 238 -7.27 -3.18 -19.29
C GLY A 238 -8.06 -2.18 -18.44
N SER A 239 -9.17 -2.58 -17.82
CA SER A 239 -9.95 -1.70 -16.95
C SER A 239 -9.25 -1.43 -15.63
N CYS A 240 -9.38 -0.21 -15.11
CA CYS A 240 -8.90 0.10 -13.78
C CYS A 240 -9.92 -0.34 -12.72
N GLN A 241 -9.51 -1.26 -11.85
CA GLN A 241 -10.28 -1.70 -10.68
C GLN A 241 -10.19 -0.67 -9.54
N ARG A 242 -10.55 0.59 -9.80
CA ARG A 242 -10.31 1.72 -8.87
C ARG A 242 -11.00 1.55 -7.51
N GLU A 243 -12.23 1.03 -7.52
CA GLU A 243 -12.98 0.79 -6.28
C GLU A 243 -12.28 -0.22 -5.37
N LEU A 244 -11.67 -1.27 -5.96
CA LEU A 244 -10.84 -2.21 -5.22
C LEU A 244 -9.66 -1.50 -4.54
N GLY A 245 -8.93 -0.66 -5.29
CA GLY A 245 -7.83 0.14 -4.74
C GLY A 245 -8.27 0.99 -3.55
N LEU A 246 -9.34 1.77 -3.70
CA LEU A 246 -9.86 2.63 -2.63
C LEU A 246 -10.31 1.82 -1.41
N ARG A 247 -10.96 0.68 -1.61
CA ARG A 247 -11.43 -0.19 -0.52
C ARG A 247 -10.26 -0.77 0.28
N GLU A 248 -9.26 -1.32 -0.40
CA GLU A 248 -8.11 -1.97 0.23
C GLU A 248 -7.17 -0.96 0.91
N LEU A 249 -7.19 0.31 0.47
CA LEU A 249 -6.52 1.42 1.15
C LEU A 249 -7.37 2.09 2.24
N GLY A 250 -8.62 1.65 2.46
CA GLY A 250 -9.47 2.17 3.52
C GLY A 250 -10.01 3.58 3.27
N ALA A 251 -10.40 3.90 2.03
CA ALA A 251 -11.00 5.20 1.71
C ALA A 251 -12.29 5.50 2.52
N ASP A 252 -13.01 4.46 2.97
CA ASP A 252 -14.17 4.58 3.87
C ASP A 252 -13.81 5.00 5.30
N PHE A 253 -12.52 5.00 5.65
CA PHE A 253 -12.00 5.40 6.96
C PHE A 253 -11.29 6.75 6.97
N LEU A 254 -11.22 7.45 5.83
CA LEU A 254 -10.60 8.78 5.77
C LEU A 254 -11.24 9.73 6.78
N ARG A 255 -10.39 10.57 7.37
CA ARG A 255 -10.75 11.53 8.43
C ARG A 255 -10.56 12.95 7.93
N ALA A 256 -11.41 13.85 8.38
CA ALA A 256 -11.16 15.27 8.21
C ALA A 256 -9.90 15.70 9.00
N PRO A 257 -9.21 16.79 8.61
CA PRO A 257 -7.97 17.22 9.26
C PRO A 257 -8.07 17.34 10.79
N GLU A 258 -9.15 17.93 11.32
CA GLU A 258 -9.33 18.09 12.77
C GLU A 258 -9.58 16.77 13.51
N GLU A 259 -10.32 15.84 12.90
CA GLU A 259 -10.55 14.51 13.47
C GLU A 259 -9.25 13.71 13.51
N LEU A 260 -8.48 13.76 12.42
CA LEU A 260 -7.20 13.08 12.31
C LEU A 260 -6.19 13.65 13.30
N LYS A 261 -6.08 14.99 13.40
CA LYS A 261 -5.25 15.67 14.39
C LYS A 261 -5.57 15.24 15.81
N GLY A 262 -6.86 15.10 16.14
CA GLY A 262 -7.31 14.47 17.38
C GLY A 262 -6.67 13.09 17.54
N ILE A 263 -6.94 12.17 16.62
CA ILE A 263 -6.42 10.79 16.64
C ILE A 263 -4.90 10.73 16.81
N LEU A 264 -4.14 11.54 16.09
CA LEU A 264 -2.67 11.53 16.12
C LEU A 264 -2.09 12.06 17.44
N HIS A 265 -2.78 12.99 18.09
CA HIS A 265 -2.35 13.64 19.34
C HIS A 265 -2.98 13.06 20.60
N LEU A 266 -4.00 12.21 20.49
CA LEU A 266 -4.54 11.53 21.66
C LEU A 266 -3.42 10.68 22.28
N GLY A 267 -3.21 10.84 23.58
CA GLY A 267 -2.24 10.03 24.30
C GLY A 267 -2.69 8.56 24.37
N PRO A 268 -1.80 7.62 24.78
CA PRO A 268 -2.09 6.19 24.86
C PRO A 268 -3.28 5.79 25.77
N ARG A 269 -3.85 6.74 26.54
CA ARG A 269 -5.03 6.55 27.40
C ARG A 269 -6.36 6.96 26.76
N HIS A 270 -6.38 7.41 25.50
CA HIS A 270 -7.59 7.96 24.86
C HIS A 270 -7.89 7.32 23.50
N VAL A 271 -8.15 6.01 23.49
CA VAL A 271 -8.90 5.32 22.44
C VAL A 271 -9.54 4.17 23.23
N ILE A 272 -10.82 4.12 23.62
CA ILE A 272 -12.08 4.37 22.93
C ILE A 272 -13.08 4.84 24.02
N SER A 273 -13.27 6.15 24.19
CA SER A 273 -14.56 6.62 24.73
C SER A 273 -15.57 6.34 23.63
N ARG A 274 -16.28 5.21 23.77
CA ARG A 274 -17.56 4.89 23.14
C ARG A 274 -17.95 5.91 22.07
N THR A 275 -17.87 5.50 20.80
CA THR A 275 -19.02 5.79 19.97
C THR A 275 -19.23 7.30 19.69
N VAL A 276 -18.25 7.93 19.01
CA VAL A 276 -18.61 8.88 17.93
C VAL A 276 -19.49 8.16 16.87
N LEU A 277 -19.57 6.82 16.92
CA LEU A 277 -20.67 5.96 16.45
C LEU A 277 -22.10 6.29 17.00
N ARG A 278 -22.35 7.46 17.59
CA ARG A 278 -23.71 8.01 17.79
C ARG A 278 -24.04 9.16 16.84
N ALA A 279 -23.15 9.55 15.93
CA ALA A 279 -23.42 10.60 14.95
C ALA A 279 -24.27 10.17 13.73
N ARG A 280 -24.65 8.89 13.58
CA ARG A 280 -25.53 8.44 12.48
C ARG A 280 -26.73 7.56 12.87
N ARG A 281 -27.13 7.55 14.15
CA ARG A 281 -28.47 7.03 14.55
C ARG A 281 -29.56 8.11 14.58
N TYR A 282 -29.35 9.26 13.93
CA TYR A 282 -30.32 10.36 13.86
C TYR A 282 -30.95 10.61 12.48
N ILE A 283 -30.51 9.93 11.40
CA ILE A 283 -31.09 10.15 10.07
C ILE A 283 -32.16 9.10 9.70
N HIS A 284 -32.08 7.86 10.20
CA HIS A 284 -33.07 6.83 9.83
C HIS A 284 -34.28 6.72 10.78
N LEU A 285 -34.19 7.18 12.03
CA LEU A 285 -35.32 7.17 12.98
C LEU A 285 -36.27 8.37 12.83
N ARG A 286 -35.91 9.38 12.02
CA ARG A 286 -36.79 10.53 11.72
C ARG A 286 -37.68 10.32 10.48
N GLN A 287 -37.36 9.37 9.61
CA GLN A 287 -38.17 9.05 8.42
C GLN A 287 -39.22 7.96 8.65
N ARG A 288 -39.12 7.15 9.73
CA ARG A 288 -40.14 6.14 10.08
C ARG A 288 -41.22 6.62 11.06
N ARG A 289 -41.10 7.82 11.64
CA ARG A 289 -42.09 8.38 12.59
C ARG A 289 -42.88 9.59 12.06
N ARG A 290 -42.75 9.93 10.78
CA ARG A 290 -43.59 10.94 10.11
C ARG A 290 -44.44 10.38 8.96
N GLY A 291 -44.53 9.05 8.82
CA GLY A 291 -45.42 8.35 7.90
C GLY A 291 -46.35 7.33 8.60
N ALA A 292 -46.44 7.42 9.92
CA ALA A 292 -47.37 6.64 10.74
C ALA A 292 -47.98 7.60 11.77
N GLY A 293 -49.03 8.28 11.35
CA GLY A 293 -49.76 9.33 12.07
C GLY A 293 -50.76 9.94 11.12
#